data_AF-A0A248VXX0-F1
#
_entry.id   AF-A0A248VXX0-F1
#
_cell.length_a   1.000
_cell.length_b   1.000
_cell.length_c   1.000
_cell.angle_alpha   90.00
_cell.angle_beta   90.00
_cell.angle_gamma   90.00
#
_symmetry.space_group_name_H-M   'P 1'
#
loop_
_entity.id
_entity.type
_entity.pdbx_description
1 polymer ?
#
loop_
_entity_poly.entity_id
_entity_poly.type
_entity_poly.pdbx_seq_one_letter_code
_entity_poly.pdbx_strand_id
1 'polypeptide(L)'
;MPRPLENPERKGDESLFALALNARCEYALMRLRIVADEIGSPAFNHHQAQANRLAARAGYLYAGEPIPTLLRDGEELEDAWNDGVKKREEERRAAGEQIRRPDIEKLIDEKDWYALGLPFPEQILWSLKRGDRVRIRWHFLTPDVNSVTYGNPYGEATFFGTLNELSVGDLDVLLADIARGQPWRRVRYRSGE
;
A
#
# COMPACT_ATOMS: atom_id res chain seq x y z
N MET A 1 20.95 8.28 19.40
CA MET A 1 19.53 8.08 19.07
C MET A 1 19.13 9.15 18.05
N PRO A 2 18.78 8.82 16.80
CA PRO A 2 18.19 9.81 15.90
C PRO A 2 16.86 10.25 16.50
N ARG A 3 16.62 11.57 16.58
CA ARG A 3 15.32 12.10 17.04
C ARG A 3 14.23 11.55 16.11
N PRO A 4 13.10 11.05 16.64
CA PRO A 4 11.95 10.74 15.81
C PRO A 4 11.62 11.97 14.97
N LEU A 5 11.51 11.81 13.65
CA LEU A 5 11.04 12.86 12.75
C LEU A 5 9.73 13.41 13.34
N GLU A 6 9.77 14.66 13.81
CA GLU A 6 8.61 15.32 14.38
C GLU A 6 7.51 15.32 13.32
N ASN A 7 6.35 14.76 13.66
CA ASN A 7 5.23 14.75 12.73
C ASN A 7 4.81 16.22 12.50
N PRO A 8 4.89 16.75 11.26
CA PRO A 8 4.64 18.17 10.97
C PRO A 8 3.19 18.59 11.25
N GLU A 9 2.28 17.63 11.44
CA GLU A 9 0.90 17.89 11.83
C GLU A 9 0.68 18.02 13.34
N ARG A 10 1.71 17.84 14.16
CA ARG A 10 1.64 18.09 15.61
C ARG A 10 1.58 19.59 15.83
N LYS A 11 0.46 20.08 16.34
CA LYS A 11 0.38 21.43 16.89
C LYS A 11 1.03 21.44 18.28
N GLY A 12 1.64 22.57 18.66
CA GLY A 12 2.40 22.70 19.91
C GLY A 12 1.58 22.45 21.19
N ASP A 13 0.25 22.44 21.10
CA ASP A 13 -0.71 22.15 22.16
C ASP A 13 -1.22 20.68 22.16
N GLU A 14 -0.97 19.91 21.11
CA GLU A 14 -1.43 18.51 20.94
C GLU A 14 -0.41 17.49 21.50
N SER A 15 -0.06 17.61 22.78
CA SER A 15 0.78 16.60 23.44
C SER A 15 0.06 15.25 23.58
N LEU A 16 0.80 14.15 23.50
CA LEU A 16 0.26 12.80 23.69
C LEU A 16 -0.52 12.67 25.00
N PHE A 17 0.03 13.24 26.08
CA PHE A 17 -0.62 13.25 27.38
C PHE A 17 -1.94 14.02 27.36
N ALA A 18 -1.96 15.23 26.79
CA ALA A 18 -3.17 16.05 26.73
C ALA A 18 -4.29 15.37 25.92
N LEU A 19 -3.95 14.80 24.76
CA LEU A 19 -4.92 14.07 23.93
C LEU A 19 -5.47 12.84 24.67
N ALA A 20 -4.59 12.04 25.30
CA ALA A 20 -5.00 10.84 26.03
C ALA A 20 -5.86 11.19 27.26
N LEU A 21 -5.49 12.24 28.00
CA LEU A 21 -6.25 12.73 29.15
C LEU A 21 -7.64 13.22 28.73
N ASN A 22 -7.71 14.05 27.69
CA ASN A 22 -8.99 14.58 27.21
C ASN A 22 -9.88 13.46 26.66
N ALA A 23 -9.32 12.48 25.94
CA ALA A 23 -10.07 11.31 25.48
C ALA A 23 -10.67 10.54 26.66
N ARG A 24 -9.90 10.36 27.74
CA ARG A 24 -10.39 9.68 28.95
C ARG A 24 -11.44 10.48 29.71
N CYS A 25 -11.31 11.81 29.76
CA CYS A 25 -12.33 12.68 30.34
C CYS A 25 -13.66 12.59 29.57
N GLU A 26 -13.62 12.66 28.25
CA GLU A 26 -14.79 12.50 27.39
C GLU A 26 -15.42 11.11 27.56
N TYR A 27 -14.61 10.06 27.62
CA TYR A 27 -15.09 8.71 27.87
C TYR A 27 -15.76 8.58 29.25
N ALA A 28 -15.19 9.19 30.29
CA ALA A 28 -15.80 9.23 31.62
C ALA A 28 -17.16 9.95 31.60
N LEU A 29 -17.27 11.09 30.90
CA LEU A 29 -18.54 11.80 30.72
C LEU A 29 -19.57 10.93 29.99
N MET A 30 -19.16 10.20 28.95
CA MET A 30 -20.00 9.21 28.27
C MET A 30 -20.46 8.11 29.23
N ARG A 31 -19.57 7.58 30.10
CA ARG A 31 -19.93 6.55 31.09
C ARG A 31 -20.97 7.06 32.10
N LEU A 32 -20.90 8.34 32.49
CA LEU A 32 -21.91 8.95 33.36
C LEU A 32 -23.30 8.97 32.68
N ARG A 33 -23.36 9.13 31.36
CA ARG A 33 -24.61 9.05 30.59
C ARG A 33 -25.20 7.64 30.60
N ILE A 34 -24.36 6.60 30.57
CA ILE A 34 -24.81 5.21 30.74
C ILE A 34 -25.47 5.02 32.11
N VAL A 35 -24.83 5.52 33.18
CA VAL A 35 -25.38 5.41 34.55
C VAL A 35 -26.70 6.18 34.69
N ALA A 36 -26.86 7.28 33.95
CA ALA A 36 -28.10 8.05 33.89
C ALA A 36 -29.19 7.44 32.98
N ASP A 37 -28.94 6.28 32.37
CA ASP A 37 -29.83 5.64 31.37
C ASP A 37 -30.10 6.51 30.13
N GLU A 38 -29.13 7.36 29.76
CA GLU A 38 -29.19 8.28 28.62
C GLU A 38 -28.42 7.72 27.40
N ILE A 39 -28.35 6.39 27.25
CA ILE A 39 -27.66 5.74 26.13
C ILE A 39 -28.31 6.19 24.80
N GLY A 40 -27.47 6.55 23.83
CA GLY A 40 -27.91 7.00 22.51
C GLY A 40 -28.45 8.44 22.46
N SER A 41 -28.49 9.14 23.61
CA SER A 41 -28.81 10.57 23.63
C SER A 41 -27.77 11.39 22.85
N PRO A 42 -28.12 12.63 22.41
CA PRO A 42 -27.15 13.51 21.76
C PRO A 42 -25.90 13.76 22.60
N ALA A 43 -26.04 13.87 23.93
CA ALA A 43 -24.93 14.05 24.84
C ALA A 43 -24.04 12.80 24.94
N PHE A 44 -24.64 11.60 25.04
CA PHE A 44 -23.90 10.33 24.99
C PHE A 44 -23.10 10.21 23.69
N ASN A 45 -23.76 10.39 22.55
CA ASN A 45 -23.12 10.26 21.22
C ASN A 45 -22.01 11.29 21.03
N HIS A 46 -22.19 12.52 21.55
CA HIS A 46 -21.16 13.56 21.48
C HIS A 46 -19.89 13.16 22.24
N HIS A 47 -20.03 12.75 23.50
CA HIS A 47 -18.88 12.37 24.34
C HIS A 47 -18.19 11.13 23.80
N GLN A 48 -18.94 10.13 23.31
CA GLN A 48 -18.38 8.95 22.65
C GLN A 48 -17.57 9.36 21.40
N ALA A 49 -18.14 10.20 20.54
CA ALA A 49 -17.47 10.66 19.33
C ALA A 49 -16.21 11.48 19.63
N GLN A 50 -16.23 12.36 20.64
CA GLN A 50 -15.05 13.14 21.03
C GLN A 50 -13.96 12.26 21.63
N ALA A 51 -14.31 11.31 22.49
CA ALA A 51 -13.35 10.38 23.07
C ALA A 51 -12.60 9.58 21.98
N ASN A 52 -13.36 9.00 21.05
CA ASN A 52 -12.79 8.24 19.93
C ASN A 52 -11.95 9.12 19.00
N ARG A 53 -12.43 10.33 18.68
CA ARG A 53 -11.68 11.28 17.84
C ARG A 53 -10.34 11.65 18.45
N LEU A 54 -10.29 11.91 19.76
CA LEU A 54 -9.07 12.28 20.47
C LEU A 54 -8.08 11.10 20.57
N ALA A 55 -8.58 9.91 20.89
CA ALA A 55 -7.76 8.69 20.94
C ALA A 55 -7.16 8.36 19.54
N ALA A 56 -7.96 8.42 18.49
CA ALA A 56 -7.50 8.22 17.12
C ALA A 56 -6.52 9.31 16.66
N ARG A 57 -6.75 10.58 17.02
CA ARG A 57 -5.81 11.67 16.74
C ARG A 57 -4.47 11.44 17.43
N ALA A 58 -4.49 10.95 18.68
CA ALA A 58 -3.28 10.63 19.42
C ALA A 58 -2.51 9.47 18.76
N GLY A 59 -3.19 8.37 18.43
CA GLY A 59 -2.58 7.23 17.73
C GLY A 59 -2.00 7.63 16.37
N TYR A 60 -2.71 8.47 15.63
CA TYR A 60 -2.23 9.00 14.36
C TYR A 60 -0.97 9.88 14.49
N LEU A 61 -0.96 10.82 15.44
CA LEU A 61 0.17 11.73 15.63
C LEU A 61 1.39 11.05 16.25
N TYR A 62 1.19 9.99 17.04
CA TYR A 62 2.20 9.29 17.84
C TYR A 62 2.30 7.80 17.50
N ALA A 63 2.06 7.43 16.24
CA ALA A 63 2.04 6.05 15.74
C ALA A 63 3.28 5.16 16.00
N GLY A 64 4.37 5.72 16.54
CA GLY A 64 5.57 4.97 16.96
C GLY A 64 5.75 4.84 18.47
N GLU A 65 4.86 5.44 19.26
CA GLU A 65 4.89 5.41 20.73
C GLU A 65 3.98 4.29 21.25
N PRO A 66 4.28 3.72 22.42
CA PRO A 66 3.38 2.76 23.06
C PRO A 66 2.05 3.43 23.43
N ILE A 67 0.96 2.66 23.38
CA ILE A 67 -0.36 3.16 23.81
C ILE A 67 -0.32 3.66 25.27
N PRO A 68 -0.72 4.91 25.55
CA PRO A 68 -0.77 5.45 26.90
C PRO A 68 -1.68 4.66 27.82
N THR A 69 -1.29 4.47 29.07
CA THR A 69 -2.10 3.75 30.08
C THR A 69 -3.52 4.30 30.20
N LEU A 70 -3.70 5.62 30.05
CA LEU A 70 -5.01 6.28 30.10
C LEU A 70 -6.03 5.78 29.06
N LEU A 71 -5.56 5.14 27.98
CA LEU A 71 -6.41 4.61 26.90
C LEU A 71 -6.61 3.08 27.00
N ARG A 72 -5.81 2.37 27.79
CA ARG A 72 -5.87 0.90 27.90
C ARG A 72 -7.05 0.38 28.70
N ASP A 73 -7.61 1.21 29.59
CA ASP A 73 -8.69 0.80 30.50
C ASP A 73 -10.08 0.77 29.82
N GLY A 74 -10.16 0.91 28.49
CA GLY A 74 -11.40 0.81 27.74
C GLY A 74 -11.14 0.34 26.32
N GLU A 75 -11.68 -0.83 25.96
CA GLU A 75 -11.51 -1.47 24.64
C GLU A 75 -11.79 -0.48 23.50
N GLU A 76 -12.84 0.34 23.61
CA GLU A 76 -13.19 1.37 22.60
C GLU A 76 -12.09 2.42 22.37
N LEU A 77 -11.37 2.85 23.41
CA LEU A 77 -10.32 3.87 23.29
C LEU A 77 -9.02 3.28 22.73
N GLU A 78 -8.73 2.03 23.08
CA GLU A 78 -7.61 1.28 22.53
C GLU A 78 -7.82 1.01 21.03
N ASP A 79 -9.02 0.60 20.63
CA ASP A 79 -9.37 0.42 19.22
C ASP A 79 -9.23 1.72 18.45
N ALA A 80 -9.78 2.82 18.97
CA ALA A 80 -9.67 4.13 18.34
C ALA A 80 -8.21 4.59 18.18
N TRP A 81 -7.35 4.35 19.19
CA TRP A 81 -5.91 4.60 19.08
C TRP A 81 -5.30 3.80 17.93
N ASN A 82 -5.55 2.50 17.88
CA ASN A 82 -5.00 1.58 16.88
C ASN A 82 -5.45 1.95 15.46
N ASP A 83 -6.70 2.39 15.28
CA ASP A 83 -7.20 2.91 14.00
C ASP A 83 -6.41 4.15 13.55
N GLY A 84 -6.11 5.05 14.48
CA GLY A 84 -5.26 6.21 14.22
C GLY A 84 -3.85 5.82 13.77
N VAL A 85 -3.22 4.87 14.46
CA VAL A 85 -1.90 4.33 14.11
C VAL A 85 -1.92 3.75 12.69
N LYS A 86 -2.87 2.85 12.42
CA LYS A 86 -3.03 2.19 11.12
C LYS A 86 -3.19 3.19 9.99
N LYS A 87 -4.03 4.21 10.18
CA LYS A 87 -4.22 5.29 9.20
C LYS A 87 -2.90 6.00 8.88
N ARG A 88 -2.10 6.33 9.89
CA ARG A 88 -0.80 7.00 9.67
C ARG A 88 0.18 6.12 8.91
N GLU A 89 0.20 4.82 9.18
CA GLU A 89 1.04 3.86 8.47
C GLU A 89 0.61 3.68 7.01
N GLU A 90 -0.68 3.65 6.75
CA GLU A 90 -1.24 3.60 5.39
C GLU A 90 -0.84 4.84 4.59
N GLU A 91 -0.95 6.04 5.17
CA GLU A 91 -0.52 7.28 4.51
C GLU A 91 0.99 7.32 4.26
N ARG A 92 1.81 6.83 5.21
CA ARG A 92 3.26 6.70 4.99
C ARG A 92 3.59 5.73 3.87
N ARG A 93 2.86 4.61 3.79
CA ARG A 93 3.02 3.62 2.71
C ARG A 93 2.64 4.23 1.37
N ALA A 94 1.48 4.88 1.28
CA ALA A 94 1.01 5.56 0.08
C ALA A 94 1.96 6.67 -0.37
N ALA A 95 2.48 7.47 0.55
CA ALA A 95 3.48 8.50 0.23
C ALA A 95 4.80 7.87 -0.27
N GLY A 96 5.25 6.77 0.34
CA GLY A 96 6.42 6.02 -0.13
C GLY A 96 6.23 5.43 -1.53
N GLU A 97 5.03 4.92 -1.83
CA GLU A 97 4.66 4.46 -3.17
C GLU A 97 4.62 5.62 -4.19
N GLN A 98 4.10 6.78 -3.81
CA GLN A 98 4.08 7.97 -4.65
C GLN A 98 5.48 8.51 -4.97
N ILE A 99 6.44 8.41 -4.03
CA ILE A 99 7.83 8.82 -4.28
C ILE A 99 8.55 7.81 -5.19
N ARG A 100 8.32 6.51 -5.01
CA ARG A 100 8.96 5.47 -5.83
C ARG A 100 8.43 5.43 -7.27
N ARG A 101 7.21 5.91 -7.50
CA ARG A 101 6.57 5.82 -8.82
C ARG A 101 7.27 6.68 -9.89
N PRO A 102 7.60 7.97 -9.66
CA PRO A 102 8.42 8.77 -10.58
C PRO A 102 9.79 8.16 -10.85
N ASP A 103 10.45 7.57 -9.84
CA ASP A 103 11.74 6.91 -10.03
C ASP A 103 11.61 5.68 -10.92
N ILE A 104 10.55 4.88 -10.75
CA ILE A 104 10.27 3.73 -11.62
C ILE A 104 9.96 4.18 -13.05
N GLU A 105 9.10 5.19 -13.25
CA GLU A 105 8.78 5.68 -14.60
C GLU A 105 10.03 6.23 -15.30
N LYS A 106 10.88 6.97 -14.59
CA LYS A 106 12.15 7.46 -15.15
C LYS A 106 13.05 6.31 -15.61
N LEU A 107 13.19 5.26 -14.80
CA LEU A 107 13.99 4.08 -15.15
C LEU A 107 13.38 3.29 -16.33
N ILE A 108 12.04 3.26 -16.44
CA ILE A 108 11.35 2.68 -17.59
C ILE A 108 11.64 3.49 -18.86
N ASP A 109 11.56 4.82 -18.79
CA ASP A 109 11.83 5.72 -19.92
C ASP A 109 13.29 5.62 -20.39
N GLU A 110 14.22 5.49 -19.44
CA GLU A 110 15.65 5.26 -19.70
C GLU A 110 15.97 3.81 -20.12
N LYS A 111 14.98 2.90 -20.08
CA LYS A 111 15.13 1.45 -20.30
C LYS A 111 16.21 0.81 -19.42
N ASP A 112 16.41 1.33 -18.21
CA ASP A 112 17.35 0.77 -17.23
C ASP A 112 16.69 -0.41 -16.49
N TRP A 113 16.50 -1.50 -17.24
CA TRP A 113 15.90 -2.73 -16.74
C TRP A 113 16.70 -3.34 -15.59
N TYR A 114 18.03 -3.17 -15.59
CA TYR A 114 18.91 -3.67 -14.55
C TYR A 114 18.66 -2.97 -13.21
N ALA A 115 18.55 -1.64 -13.20
CA ALA A 115 18.21 -0.88 -11.99
C ALA A 115 16.80 -1.24 -11.45
N LEU A 116 15.88 -1.64 -12.33
CA LEU A 116 14.56 -2.17 -11.95
C LEU A 116 14.60 -3.63 -11.45
N GLY A 117 15.77 -4.29 -11.49
CA GLY A 117 15.95 -5.70 -11.14
C GLY A 117 15.24 -6.63 -12.12
N LEU A 118 15.15 -6.24 -13.39
CA LEU A 118 14.49 -6.98 -14.47
C LEU A 118 15.52 -7.43 -15.52
N PRO A 119 15.29 -8.58 -16.20
CA PRO A 119 16.15 -9.01 -17.31
C PRO A 119 15.98 -8.10 -18.53
N PHE A 120 17.01 -8.02 -19.36
CA PHE A 120 16.93 -7.26 -20.61
C PHE A 120 16.00 -7.97 -21.62
N PRO A 121 15.14 -7.23 -22.35
CA PRO A 121 14.24 -7.78 -23.36
C PRO A 121 14.93 -8.71 -24.37
N GLU A 122 16.13 -8.35 -24.82
CA GLU A 122 16.91 -9.11 -25.80
C GLU A 122 17.31 -10.48 -25.23
N GLN A 123 17.67 -10.52 -23.94
CA GLN A 123 18.00 -11.77 -23.25
C GLN A 123 16.78 -12.67 -23.12
N ILE A 124 15.63 -12.09 -22.78
CA ILE A 124 14.36 -12.81 -22.71
C ILE A 124 14.02 -13.42 -24.07
N LEU A 125 14.06 -12.61 -25.14
CA LEU A 125 13.74 -13.05 -26.49
C LEU A 125 14.69 -14.16 -26.96
N TRP A 126 15.99 -14.03 -26.66
CA TRP A 126 16.98 -15.04 -26.99
C TRP A 126 16.72 -16.37 -26.27
N SER A 127 16.43 -16.33 -24.96
CA SER A 127 16.05 -17.51 -24.18
C SER A 127 14.77 -18.17 -24.70
N LEU A 128 13.73 -17.40 -24.99
CA LEU A 128 12.47 -17.93 -25.52
C LEU A 128 12.66 -18.62 -26.87
N LYS A 129 13.48 -18.05 -27.76
CA LYS A 129 13.80 -18.67 -29.07
C LYS A 129 14.59 -19.97 -28.95
N ARG A 130 15.27 -20.19 -27.83
CA ARG A 130 15.94 -21.47 -27.52
C ARG A 130 15.01 -22.50 -26.89
N GLY A 131 13.76 -22.14 -26.61
CA GLY A 131 12.80 -22.99 -25.91
C GLY A 131 12.93 -22.90 -24.38
N ASP A 132 13.69 -21.94 -23.85
CA ASP A 132 13.89 -21.80 -22.41
C ASP A 132 12.73 -21.03 -21.77
N ARG A 133 12.22 -21.52 -20.64
CA ARG A 133 11.28 -20.78 -19.78
C ARG A 133 12.02 -19.65 -19.07
N VAL A 134 11.48 -18.44 -19.13
CA VAL A 134 12.05 -17.25 -18.49
C VAL A 134 11.22 -16.85 -17.28
N ARG A 135 11.88 -16.66 -16.13
CA ARG A 135 11.26 -16.13 -14.92
C ARG A 135 11.50 -14.62 -14.82
N ILE A 136 10.43 -13.85 -14.67
CA ILE A 136 10.47 -12.40 -14.47
C ILE A 136 9.79 -12.10 -13.13
N ARG A 137 10.59 -11.95 -12.06
CA ARG A 137 10.12 -11.90 -10.66
C ARG A 137 9.24 -13.11 -10.30
N TRP A 138 7.94 -12.90 -10.10
CA TRP A 138 6.95 -13.92 -9.76
C TRP A 138 6.17 -14.44 -10.98
N HIS A 139 6.49 -13.95 -12.18
CA HIS A 139 5.84 -14.31 -13.44
C HIS A 139 6.76 -15.16 -14.32
N PHE A 140 6.16 -15.84 -15.30
CA PHE A 140 6.89 -16.71 -16.21
C PHE A 140 6.45 -16.50 -17.65
N LEU A 141 7.42 -16.48 -18.56
CA LEU A 141 7.19 -16.66 -20.00
C LEU A 141 7.62 -18.06 -20.38
N THR A 142 6.69 -18.84 -20.93
CA THR A 142 6.95 -20.22 -21.35
C THR A 142 6.74 -20.32 -22.86
N PRO A 143 7.79 -20.64 -23.63
CA PRO A 143 7.66 -20.88 -25.05
C PRO A 143 7.04 -22.26 -25.30
N ASP A 144 6.26 -22.36 -26.36
CA ASP A 144 5.69 -23.55 -26.96
C ASP A 144 5.97 -23.53 -28.48
N VAL A 145 5.60 -24.57 -29.23
CA VAL A 145 5.95 -24.82 -30.64
C VAL A 145 5.95 -23.56 -31.53
N ASN A 146 4.96 -22.67 -31.36
CA ASN A 146 4.95 -21.37 -32.05
C ASN A 146 4.38 -20.23 -31.20
N SER A 147 4.23 -20.42 -29.89
CA SER A 147 3.59 -19.42 -29.03
C SER A 147 4.36 -19.20 -27.74
N VAL A 148 4.11 -18.07 -27.10
CA VAL A 148 4.61 -17.76 -25.76
C VAL A 148 3.41 -17.56 -24.86
N THR A 149 3.43 -18.21 -23.70
CA THR A 149 2.41 -18.05 -22.66
C THR A 149 2.99 -17.27 -21.49
N TYR A 150 2.19 -16.35 -20.95
CA TYR A 150 2.47 -15.62 -19.73
C TYR A 150 1.74 -16.27 -18.55
N GLY A 151 2.50 -16.76 -17.58
CA GLY A 151 1.98 -17.38 -16.36
C GLY A 151 2.12 -16.47 -15.15
N ASN A 152 1.03 -16.29 -14.41
CA ASN A 152 1.04 -15.66 -13.09
C ASN A 152 1.33 -16.72 -11.98
N PRO A 153 1.75 -16.31 -10.77
CA PRO A 153 2.06 -17.24 -9.68
C PRO A 153 0.82 -17.99 -9.14
N TYR A 154 -0.38 -17.60 -9.57
CA TYR A 154 -1.65 -18.23 -9.18
C TYR A 154 -2.14 -19.29 -10.19
N GLY A 155 -1.32 -19.60 -11.21
CA GLY A 155 -1.54 -20.73 -12.11
C GLY A 155 -2.32 -20.42 -13.40
N GLU A 156 -2.72 -19.17 -13.63
CA GLU A 156 -3.35 -18.79 -14.89
C GLU A 156 -2.28 -18.49 -15.93
N ALA A 157 -2.29 -19.27 -17.03
CA ALA A 157 -1.46 -19.04 -18.20
C ALA A 157 -2.31 -18.39 -19.30
N THR A 158 -1.88 -17.24 -19.81
CA THR A 158 -2.53 -16.53 -20.90
C THR A 158 -1.62 -16.44 -22.10
N PHE A 159 -2.22 -16.47 -23.30
CA PHE A 159 -1.46 -16.28 -24.54
C PHE A 159 -0.85 -14.88 -24.59
N PHE A 160 0.49 -14.82 -24.70
CA PHE A 160 1.24 -13.58 -24.80
C PHE A 160 1.41 -13.15 -26.26
N GLY A 161 1.90 -14.05 -27.11
CA GLY A 161 2.17 -13.78 -28.52
C GLY A 161 2.72 -14.98 -29.27
N THR A 162 2.87 -14.84 -30.59
CA THR A 162 3.54 -15.83 -31.45
C THR A 162 5.05 -15.70 -31.29
N LEU A 163 5.79 -16.81 -31.14
CA LEU A 163 7.23 -16.76 -30.88
C LEU A 163 8.03 -16.06 -32.00
N ASN A 164 7.58 -16.22 -33.24
CA ASN A 164 8.22 -15.61 -34.42
C ASN A 164 7.91 -14.12 -34.61
N GLU A 165 6.79 -13.65 -34.05
CA GLU A 165 6.34 -12.26 -34.17
C GLU A 165 6.74 -11.42 -32.94
N LEU A 166 7.19 -12.08 -31.87
CA LEU A 166 7.53 -11.43 -30.63
C LEU A 166 8.72 -10.50 -30.79
N SER A 167 8.53 -9.23 -30.45
CA SER A 167 9.55 -8.20 -30.55
C SER A 167 10.10 -7.78 -29.18
N VAL A 168 11.24 -7.09 -29.20
CA VAL A 168 11.78 -6.40 -28.01
C VAL A 168 10.78 -5.37 -27.47
N GLY A 169 10.02 -4.69 -28.34
CA GLY A 169 9.03 -3.70 -27.93
C GLY A 169 7.86 -4.30 -27.13
N ASP A 170 7.42 -5.51 -27.49
CA ASP A 170 6.37 -6.22 -26.73
C ASP A 170 6.84 -6.58 -25.32
N LEU A 171 8.13 -6.97 -25.22
CA LEU A 171 8.78 -7.27 -23.96
C LEU A 171 9.04 -6.01 -23.12
N ASP A 172 9.41 -4.88 -23.74
CA ASP A 172 9.53 -3.59 -23.06
C ASP A 172 8.21 -3.20 -22.37
N VAL A 173 7.07 -3.34 -23.06
CA VAL A 173 5.75 -3.05 -22.50
C VAL A 173 5.43 -3.98 -21.33
N LEU A 174 5.68 -5.29 -21.48
CA LEU A 174 5.49 -6.25 -20.40
C LEU A 174 6.36 -5.91 -19.16
N LEU A 175 7.64 -5.60 -19.37
CA LEU A 175 8.56 -5.26 -18.27
C LEU A 175 8.15 -3.96 -17.59
N ALA A 176 7.67 -2.97 -18.34
CA ALA A 176 7.13 -1.73 -17.79
C ALA A 176 5.89 -1.98 -16.92
N ASP A 177 4.95 -2.83 -17.37
CA ASP A 177 3.78 -3.22 -16.57
C ASP A 177 4.20 -3.93 -15.27
N ILE A 178 5.16 -4.85 -15.36
CA ILE A 178 5.71 -5.57 -14.20
C ILE A 178 6.43 -4.62 -13.24
N ALA A 179 7.18 -3.64 -13.75
CA ALA A 179 7.87 -2.63 -12.96
C ALA A 179 6.87 -1.74 -12.19
N ARG A 180 5.75 -1.39 -12.84
CA ARG A 180 4.64 -0.64 -12.23
C ARG A 180 3.78 -1.48 -11.26
N GLY A 181 3.98 -2.80 -11.22
CA GLY A 181 3.13 -3.71 -10.45
C GLY A 181 1.71 -3.84 -11.00
N GLN A 182 1.50 -3.53 -12.28
CA GLN A 182 0.22 -3.65 -12.94
C GLN A 182 0.04 -5.07 -13.50
N PRO A 183 -1.19 -5.62 -13.48
CA PRO A 183 -1.45 -6.86 -14.20
C PRO A 183 -1.23 -6.61 -15.69
N TRP A 184 -0.48 -7.49 -16.35
CA TRP A 184 -0.32 -7.42 -17.80
C TRP A 184 -1.70 -7.49 -18.45
N ARG A 185 -2.09 -6.40 -19.12
CA ARG A 185 -3.32 -6.33 -19.92
C ARG A 185 -2.89 -6.20 -21.36
N ARG A 186 -3.09 -7.27 -22.15
CA ARG A 186 -2.82 -7.26 -23.59
C ARG A 186 -3.46 -6.02 -24.22
N VAL A 187 -2.65 -5.02 -24.58
CA VAL A 187 -3.12 -3.88 -25.38
C VAL A 187 -3.38 -4.46 -26.77
N ARG A 188 -4.64 -4.71 -27.11
CA ARG A 188 -5.02 -5.07 -28.48
C ARG A 188 -4.76 -3.86 -29.37
N TYR A 189 -3.70 -3.88 -30.18
CA TYR A 189 -3.66 -3.05 -31.38
C TYR A 189 -3.30 -3.85 -32.63
N ARG A 190 -4.18 -3.65 -33.62
CA ARG A 190 -4.15 -3.97 -35.05
C ARG A 190 -4.24 -5.45 -35.45
N SER A 191 -5.49 -5.91 -35.49
CA SER A 191 -5.98 -6.59 -36.69
C SER A 191 -5.82 -5.64 -37.87
N GLY A 192 -4.74 -5.81 -38.62
CA GLY A 192 -4.49 -5.15 -39.88
C GLY A 192 -4.18 -6.22 -40.91
N GLU A 193 -5.23 -6.90 -41.37
CA GLU A 193 -5.42 -7.49 -42.70
C GLU A 193 -6.88 -7.93 -42.84
#